data_AF-A0A670Z5X4-F1
#
_entry.id   AF-A0A670Z5X4-F1
#
_cell.length_a   1.000
_cell.length_b   1.000
_cell.length_c   1.000
_cell.angle_alpha   90.00
_cell.angle_beta   90.00
_cell.angle_gamma   90.00
#
_symmetry.space_group_name_H-M   'P 1'
#
loop_
_entity.id
_entity.type
_entity.pdbx_description
1 polymer ?
#
loop_
_entity_poly.entity_id
_entity_poly.type
_entity_poly.pdbx_seq_one_letter_code
_entity_poly.pdbx_strand_id
1 'polypeptide(L)'
;MNQLLQTLNQKLASLNHGQEGIVKISAAVSDKVVAFKSKPPSIQREMLNVCSDPYTLAQQLTHVELERLSHIGPEEFVQAFGHKDPLDSTKPCFSEQKKTSNLEAYVKWFNRLCYLVATEICMPAKKKQRAQVIEFFIDVARECFNIGNFNSLMAIISGMNMSPVSRLKKTWSKVKTAKFFILEHQMDPTGNFYNYRTALRGAAHRSLTAHSNREKLLGGGGRHACTVGLFWVSSCVP
;
A
#
# COMPACT_ATOMS: atom_id res chain seq x y z
N MET A 1 -13.34 7.31 -17.47
CA MET A 1 -12.54 6.21 -16.92
C MET A 1 -11.14 6.23 -17.56
N ASN A 2 -10.09 6.83 -17.03
CA ASN A 2 -9.90 7.88 -16.01
C ASN A 2 -8.45 8.40 -16.20
N GLN A 3 -8.24 9.64 -16.65
CA GLN A 3 -6.90 10.27 -16.70
C GLN A 3 -6.18 10.17 -15.35
N LEU A 4 -6.94 10.18 -14.25
CA LEU A 4 -6.47 9.98 -12.88
C LEU A 4 -5.90 8.58 -12.64
N LEU A 5 -6.58 7.53 -13.10
CA LEU A 5 -6.13 6.14 -13.04
C LEU A 5 -4.87 5.92 -13.88
N GLN A 6 -4.83 6.51 -15.08
CA GLN A 6 -3.65 6.48 -15.95
C GLN A 6 -2.46 7.22 -15.30
N THR A 7 -2.69 8.38 -14.70
CA THR A 7 -1.66 9.16 -14.00
C THR A 7 -1.13 8.41 -12.78
N LEU A 8 -2.01 7.78 -12.01
CA LEU A 8 -1.65 6.98 -10.84
C LEU A 8 -0.83 5.75 -11.25
N ASN A 9 -1.29 5.01 -12.28
CA ASN A 9 -0.55 3.88 -12.84
C ASN A 9 0.81 4.28 -13.43
N GLN A 10 0.90 5.41 -14.15
CA GLN A 10 2.16 5.94 -14.69
C GLN A 10 3.14 6.38 -13.60
N LYS A 11 2.67 7.13 -12.58
CA LYS A 11 3.50 7.52 -11.42
C LYS A 11 4.04 6.30 -10.71
N LEU A 12 3.14 5.36 -10.41
CA LEU A 12 3.55 4.11 -9.84
C LEU A 12 4.61 3.47 -10.78
N ALA A 13 4.40 3.41 -12.10
CA ALA A 13 5.30 2.68 -13.00
C ALA A 13 6.70 3.30 -13.07
N SER A 14 6.79 4.63 -12.95
CA SER A 14 8.06 5.35 -12.90
C SER A 14 8.94 5.00 -11.69
N LEU A 15 8.35 4.49 -10.60
CA LEU A 15 9.13 3.98 -9.45
C LEU A 15 9.89 2.67 -9.78
N ASN A 16 9.46 1.91 -10.78
CA ASN A 16 10.17 0.69 -11.21
C ASN A 16 11.58 0.99 -11.75
N HIS A 17 11.76 2.09 -12.48
CA HIS A 17 13.07 2.47 -13.03
C HIS A 17 14.03 3.01 -11.96
N GLY A 18 13.50 3.59 -10.88
CA GLY A 18 14.29 3.97 -9.71
C GLY A 18 14.79 2.75 -8.91
N GLN A 19 13.99 1.68 -8.85
CA GLN A 19 14.34 0.45 -8.13
C GLN A 19 15.49 -0.32 -8.78
N GLU A 20 15.54 -0.43 -10.10
CA GLU A 20 16.68 -1.05 -10.79
C GLU A 20 17.99 -0.29 -10.58
N GLY A 21 17.92 1.03 -10.39
CA GLY A 21 19.07 1.88 -10.04
C GLY A 21 19.52 1.71 -8.60
N ILE A 22 18.60 1.63 -7.64
CA ILE A 22 18.92 1.54 -6.20
C ILE A 22 19.47 0.16 -5.82
N VAL A 23 18.97 -0.93 -6.41
CA VAL A 23 19.48 -2.29 -6.17
C VAL A 23 20.90 -2.47 -6.74
N LYS A 24 21.22 -1.81 -7.86
CA LYS A 24 22.59 -1.77 -8.41
C LYS A 24 23.54 -0.96 -7.53
N ILE A 25 23.06 0.09 -6.86
CA ILE A 25 23.86 0.88 -5.92
C ILE A 25 24.11 0.10 -4.62
N SER A 26 23.13 -0.63 -4.07
CA SER A 26 23.35 -1.41 -2.85
C SER A 26 24.37 -2.55 -3.01
N ALA A 27 24.51 -3.11 -4.22
CA ALA A 27 25.54 -4.10 -4.54
C ALA A 27 26.95 -3.51 -4.72
N ALA A 28 27.05 -2.20 -4.97
CA ALA A 28 28.31 -1.52 -5.30
C ALA A 28 28.85 -0.59 -4.18
N VAL A 29 28.14 -0.47 -3.04
CA VAL A 29 28.58 0.40 -1.93
C VAL A 29 29.23 -0.46 -0.83
N SER A 30 30.41 -0.99 -1.17
CA SER A 30 31.53 -1.00 -0.25
C SER A 30 32.57 -0.09 -0.90
N ASP A 31 32.95 0.96 -0.20
CA ASP A 31 33.91 2.01 -0.55
C ASP A 31 33.43 3.26 -1.32
N LYS A 32 33.58 4.37 -0.57
CA LYS A 32 33.68 5.79 -0.95
C LYS A 32 32.37 6.57 -1.14
N VAL A 33 32.12 7.39 -0.11
CA VAL A 33 31.26 8.58 -0.12
C VAL A 33 31.71 9.52 -1.25
N VAL A 34 30.90 9.66 -2.28
CA VAL A 34 31.01 10.75 -3.25
C VAL A 34 29.70 11.52 -3.27
N ALA A 35 29.79 12.80 -2.91
CA ALA A 35 28.69 13.75 -2.94
C ALA A 35 28.22 13.97 -4.38
N PHE A 36 27.02 13.49 -4.72
CA PHE A 36 26.37 13.87 -5.97
C PHE A 36 25.49 15.11 -5.76
N LYS A 37 26.01 16.26 -6.21
CA LYS A 37 25.19 17.37 -6.67
C LYS A 37 24.71 17.03 -8.08
N SER A 38 23.52 16.46 -8.22
CA SER A 38 22.82 16.42 -9.50
C SER A 38 21.39 16.94 -9.31
N LYS A 39 21.01 17.91 -10.14
CA LYS A 39 19.69 18.53 -10.18
C LYS A 39 18.70 17.43 -10.64
N PRO A 40 17.65 17.08 -9.87
CA PRO A 40 16.73 16.03 -10.29
C PRO A 40 15.95 16.47 -11.54
N PRO A 41 15.75 15.59 -12.53
CA PRO A 41 14.94 15.91 -13.70
C PRO A 41 13.51 16.29 -13.30
N SER A 42 12.99 17.29 -13.99
CA SER A 42 11.76 18.03 -13.75
C SER A 42 10.49 17.21 -14.05
N ILE A 43 10.22 16.21 -13.19
CA ILE A 43 8.91 15.55 -13.10
C ILE A 43 8.35 15.81 -11.69
N GLN A 44 8.16 17.08 -11.35
CA GLN A 44 7.50 17.48 -10.11
C GLN A 44 6.02 17.76 -10.38
N ARG A 45 5.23 16.69 -10.46
CA ARG A 45 3.79 16.79 -10.16
C ARG A 45 3.59 16.13 -8.81
N GLU A 46 3.55 16.93 -7.74
CA GLU A 46 3.18 16.49 -6.40
C GLU A 46 1.84 15.75 -6.48
N MET A 47 1.65 14.62 -5.79
CA MET A 47 0.39 13.86 -5.85
C MET A 47 -0.83 14.70 -5.42
N LEU A 48 -0.60 15.68 -4.54
CA LEU A 48 -1.57 16.73 -4.17
C LEU A 48 -2.10 17.53 -5.38
N ASN A 49 -1.33 17.62 -6.47
CA ASN A 49 -1.75 18.28 -7.72
C ASN A 49 -2.55 17.35 -8.64
N VAL A 50 -2.57 16.05 -8.39
CA VAL A 50 -3.30 15.04 -9.20
C VAL A 50 -4.66 14.71 -8.58
N CYS A 51 -4.74 14.67 -7.24
CA CYS A 51 -5.99 14.48 -6.51
C CYS A 51 -5.91 15.24 -5.18
N SER A 52 -6.73 16.28 -5.02
CA SER A 52 -6.82 17.05 -3.78
C SER A 52 -7.88 16.51 -2.81
N ASP A 53 -8.76 15.62 -3.28
CA ASP A 53 -9.81 14.99 -2.47
C ASP A 53 -9.38 13.60 -1.95
N PRO A 54 -9.25 13.41 -0.62
CA PRO A 54 -8.89 12.13 -0.03
C PRO A 54 -9.86 10.99 -0.37
N TYR A 55 -11.16 11.29 -0.44
CA TYR A 55 -12.18 10.29 -0.72
C TYR A 55 -12.06 9.75 -2.15
N THR A 56 -11.93 10.64 -3.13
CA THR A 56 -11.68 10.25 -4.52
C THR A 56 -10.43 9.38 -4.66
N LEU A 57 -9.33 9.72 -3.98
CA LEU A 57 -8.12 8.89 -4.03
C LEU A 57 -8.37 7.51 -3.43
N ALA A 58 -9.00 7.42 -2.25
CA ALA A 58 -9.34 6.14 -1.63
C ALA A 58 -10.25 5.28 -2.53
N GLN A 59 -11.20 5.89 -3.23
CA GLN A 59 -12.00 5.19 -4.23
C GLN A 59 -11.16 4.65 -5.39
N GLN A 60 -10.24 5.45 -5.95
CA GLN A 60 -9.40 4.99 -7.05
C GLN A 60 -8.45 3.85 -6.62
N LEU A 61 -7.86 3.95 -5.42
CA LEU A 61 -7.05 2.86 -4.85
C LEU A 61 -7.88 1.58 -4.74
N THR A 62 -9.11 1.69 -4.24
CA THR A 62 -10.04 0.56 -4.13
C THR A 62 -10.36 -0.05 -5.49
N HIS A 63 -10.58 0.75 -6.54
CA HIS A 63 -10.83 0.21 -7.89
C HIS A 63 -9.63 -0.57 -8.42
N VAL A 64 -8.42 -0.04 -8.26
CA VAL A 64 -7.18 -0.73 -8.69
C VAL A 64 -7.00 -2.04 -7.94
N GLU A 65 -7.25 -2.05 -6.63
CA GLU A 65 -7.08 -3.26 -5.83
C GLU A 65 -8.12 -4.31 -6.16
N LEU A 66 -9.38 -3.93 -6.37
CA LEU A 66 -10.42 -4.87 -6.79
C LEU A 66 -10.11 -5.47 -8.16
N GLU A 67 -9.61 -4.68 -9.11
CA GLU A 67 -9.15 -5.17 -10.40
C GLU A 67 -8.01 -6.17 -10.24
N ARG A 68 -7.00 -5.88 -9.42
CA ARG A 68 -5.88 -6.81 -9.20
C ARG A 68 -6.33 -8.09 -8.48
N LEU A 69 -7.16 -7.96 -7.45
CA LEU A 69 -7.69 -9.08 -6.68
C LEU A 69 -8.56 -10.01 -7.54
N SER A 70 -9.32 -9.49 -8.51
CA SER A 70 -10.16 -10.33 -9.37
C SER A 70 -9.38 -11.26 -10.28
N HIS A 71 -8.08 -11.03 -10.46
CA HIS A 71 -7.19 -11.90 -11.24
C HIS A 71 -6.53 -13.00 -10.39
N ILE A 72 -6.59 -12.91 -9.05
CA ILE A 72 -5.95 -13.90 -8.18
C ILE A 72 -6.91 -15.08 -7.96
N GLY A 73 -6.54 -16.24 -8.48
CA GLY A 73 -7.31 -17.47 -8.26
C GLY A 73 -6.99 -18.13 -6.91
N PRO A 74 -7.92 -18.91 -6.33
CA PRO A 74 -7.69 -19.68 -5.11
C PRO A 74 -6.49 -20.64 -5.22
N GLU A 75 -6.21 -21.14 -6.42
CA GLU A 75 -5.07 -21.99 -6.73
C GLU A 75 -3.72 -21.31 -6.46
N GLU A 76 -3.62 -19.99 -6.67
CA GLU A 76 -2.40 -19.24 -6.39
C GLU A 76 -2.14 -19.19 -4.87
N PHE A 77 -3.19 -19.10 -4.05
CA PHE A 77 -3.07 -19.15 -2.60
C PHE A 77 -2.65 -20.54 -2.12
N VAL A 78 -3.29 -21.60 -2.61
CA VAL A 78 -2.92 -22.98 -2.26
C VAL A 78 -1.47 -23.27 -2.62
N GLN A 79 -0.99 -22.74 -3.75
CA GLN A 79 0.39 -22.95 -4.20
C GLN A 79 1.40 -22.09 -3.43
N ALA A 80 1.05 -20.85 -3.09
CA ALA A 80 1.92 -19.97 -2.31
C ALA A 80 2.11 -20.45 -0.86
N PHE A 81 1.10 -21.11 -0.30
CA PHE A 81 1.05 -21.47 1.12
C PHE A 81 0.93 -22.97 1.40
N GLY A 82 0.88 -23.81 0.37
CA GLY A 82 0.93 -25.27 0.50
C GLY A 82 2.28 -25.73 1.04
N HIS A 83 2.27 -26.71 1.94
CA HIS A 83 3.51 -27.31 2.45
C HIS A 83 4.30 -27.91 1.29
N LYS A 84 5.48 -27.35 1.01
CA LYS A 84 6.45 -28.01 0.11
C LYS A 84 7.09 -29.15 0.89
N ASP A 85 6.79 -30.40 0.53
CA ASP A 85 7.53 -31.55 1.05
C ASP A 85 9.01 -31.41 0.68
N PRO A 86 9.96 -31.52 1.64
CA PRO A 86 11.39 -31.32 1.38
C PRO A 86 12.00 -32.26 0.32
N LEU A 87 11.32 -33.36 -0.02
CA LEU A 87 11.78 -34.41 -0.91
C LEU A 87 11.62 -34.10 -2.42
N ASP A 88 10.90 -33.04 -2.82
CA ASP A 88 10.67 -32.69 -4.24
C ASP A 88 11.63 -31.60 -4.78
N SER A 89 12.75 -31.39 -4.08
CA SER A 89 13.71 -30.28 -4.32
C SER A 89 14.60 -30.46 -5.56
N THR A 90 14.50 -31.55 -6.31
CA THR A 90 15.50 -31.90 -7.35
C THR A 90 15.15 -31.41 -8.77
N LYS A 91 14.10 -30.62 -8.96
CA LYS A 91 13.81 -30.00 -10.27
C LYS A 91 13.64 -28.49 -10.11
N PRO A 92 14.56 -27.65 -10.64
CA PRO A 92 14.28 -26.24 -10.82
C PRO A 92 13.25 -26.15 -11.95
N CYS A 93 11.97 -26.25 -11.59
CA CYS A 93 10.90 -26.16 -12.56
C CYS A 93 10.79 -24.70 -12.99
N PHE A 94 11.21 -24.40 -14.22
CA PHE A 94 11.00 -23.14 -14.95
C PHE A 94 9.53 -22.63 -14.96
N SER A 95 8.60 -23.30 -14.27
CA SER A 95 7.18 -22.97 -14.15
C SER A 95 6.75 -22.34 -12.82
N GLU A 96 7.59 -22.29 -11.77
CA GLU A 96 7.17 -21.65 -10.50
C GLU A 96 6.84 -20.16 -10.68
N GLN A 97 7.57 -19.45 -11.55
CA GLN A 97 7.35 -18.01 -11.81
C GLN A 97 5.96 -17.67 -12.39
N LYS A 98 5.29 -18.62 -13.06
CA LYS A 98 3.95 -18.41 -13.63
C LYS A 98 2.82 -18.76 -12.65
N LYS A 99 3.12 -19.50 -11.57
CA LYS A 99 2.12 -20.15 -10.72
C LYS A 99 1.49 -19.24 -9.66
N THR A 100 2.15 -18.14 -9.30
CA THR A 100 1.68 -17.16 -8.29
C THR A 100 1.76 -15.71 -8.81
N SER A 101 1.76 -15.53 -10.13
CA SER A 101 2.12 -14.26 -10.76
C SER A 101 1.18 -13.10 -10.41
N ASN A 102 -0.13 -13.35 -10.23
CA ASN A 102 -1.08 -12.29 -9.85
C ASN A 102 -0.97 -11.97 -8.37
N LEU A 103 -0.79 -13.01 -7.53
CA LEU A 103 -0.54 -12.81 -6.10
C LEU A 103 0.74 -11.98 -5.87
N GLU A 104 1.84 -12.31 -6.55
CA GLU A 104 3.08 -11.54 -6.51
C GLU A 104 2.88 -10.10 -7.02
N ALA A 105 2.12 -9.92 -8.10
CA ALA A 105 1.80 -8.60 -8.63
C ALA A 105 0.99 -7.77 -7.61
N TYR A 106 0.10 -8.40 -6.85
CA TYR A 106 -0.67 -7.76 -5.79
C TYR A 106 0.20 -7.37 -4.59
N VAL A 107 1.13 -8.23 -4.18
CA VAL A 107 2.13 -7.90 -3.15
C VAL A 107 3.04 -6.77 -3.60
N LYS A 108 3.51 -6.79 -4.86
CA LYS A 108 4.30 -5.69 -5.45
C LYS A 108 3.50 -4.39 -5.45
N TRP A 109 2.21 -4.44 -5.76
CA TRP A 109 1.32 -3.28 -5.67
C TRP A 109 1.27 -2.69 -4.25
N PHE A 110 1.07 -3.53 -3.22
CA PHE A 110 1.07 -3.08 -1.83
C PHE A 110 2.36 -2.32 -1.49
N ASN A 111 3.51 -2.96 -1.73
CA ASN A 111 4.81 -2.38 -1.40
C ASN A 111 5.05 -1.05 -2.14
N ARG A 112 4.61 -0.99 -3.40
CA ARG A 112 4.71 0.22 -4.21
C ARG A 112 3.86 1.36 -3.66
N LEU A 113 2.68 1.07 -3.12
CA LEU A 113 1.86 2.07 -2.45
C LEU A 113 2.54 2.57 -1.17
N CYS A 114 3.13 1.69 -0.36
CA CYS A 114 3.92 2.09 0.82
C CYS A 114 5.05 3.04 0.47
N TYR A 115 5.84 2.68 -0.55
CA TYR A 115 6.96 3.51 -1.00
C TYR A 115 6.49 4.82 -1.61
N LEU A 116 5.41 4.83 -2.39
CA LEU A 116 4.83 6.05 -2.93
C LEU A 116 4.46 7.02 -1.81
N VAL A 117 3.80 6.54 -0.75
CA VAL A 117 3.43 7.36 0.41
C VAL A 117 4.69 7.95 1.06
N ALA A 118 5.68 7.11 1.34
CA ALA A 118 6.93 7.55 1.96
C ALA A 118 7.67 8.59 1.09
N THR A 119 7.75 8.35 -0.23
CA THR A 119 8.37 9.26 -1.19
C THR A 119 7.63 10.59 -1.24
N GLU A 120 6.31 10.60 -1.45
CA GLU A 120 5.52 11.85 -1.54
C GLU A 120 5.62 12.67 -0.25
N ILE A 121 5.72 12.04 0.93
CA ILE A 121 5.97 12.74 2.20
C ILE A 121 7.37 13.34 2.26
N CYS A 122 8.39 12.65 1.75
CA CYS A 122 9.79 13.08 1.83
C CYS A 122 10.19 14.10 0.75
N MET A 123 9.46 14.16 -0.37
CA MET A 123 9.78 15.00 -1.51
C MET A 123 9.72 16.52 -1.22
N PRO A 124 8.72 17.07 -0.50
CA PRO A 124 8.67 18.51 -0.23
C PRO A 124 9.84 18.98 0.65
N ALA A 125 10.56 19.99 0.17
CA ALA A 125 11.69 20.57 0.90
C ALA A 125 11.25 21.23 2.22
N LYS A 126 10.07 21.88 2.24
CA LYS A 126 9.58 22.64 3.40
C LYS A 126 8.81 21.72 4.36
N LYS A 127 9.18 21.73 5.65
CA LYS A 127 8.50 20.95 6.70
C LYS A 127 6.98 21.21 6.80
N LYS A 128 6.51 22.41 6.48
CA LYS A 128 5.07 22.74 6.47
C LYS A 128 4.33 21.99 5.36
N GLN A 129 4.92 21.89 4.17
CA GLN A 129 4.34 21.16 3.03
C GLN A 129 4.34 19.65 3.31
N ARG A 130 5.43 19.11 3.87
CA ARG A 130 5.46 17.70 4.29
C ARG A 130 4.36 17.36 5.30
N ALA A 131 4.11 18.25 6.27
CA ALA A 131 3.02 18.06 7.22
C ALA A 131 1.65 18.01 6.54
N GLN A 132 1.40 18.86 5.53
CA GLN A 132 0.17 18.82 4.72
C GLN A 132 0.03 17.51 3.95
N VAL A 133 1.12 16.97 3.39
CA VAL A 133 1.09 15.66 2.71
C VAL A 133 0.77 14.53 3.69
N ILE A 134 1.36 14.55 4.89
CA ILE A 134 1.04 13.57 5.95
C ILE A 134 -0.44 13.65 6.33
N GLU A 135 -0.96 14.86 6.60
CA GLU A 135 -2.37 15.04 6.94
C GLU A 135 -3.32 14.56 5.83
N PHE A 136 -2.96 14.83 4.57
CA PHE A 136 -3.70 14.31 3.42
C PHE A 136 -3.74 12.78 3.40
N PHE A 137 -2.60 12.09 3.58
CA PHE A 137 -2.58 10.62 3.61
C PHE A 137 -3.30 10.03 4.83
N ILE A 138 -3.31 10.72 5.98
CA ILE A 138 -4.13 10.33 7.13
C ILE A 138 -5.62 10.37 6.76
N ASP A 139 -6.06 11.41 6.07
CA ASP A 139 -7.46 11.50 5.62
C ASP A 139 -7.77 10.45 4.54
N VAL A 140 -6.85 10.14 3.62
CA VAL A 140 -7.02 9.05 2.63
C VAL A 140 -7.13 7.70 3.35
N ALA A 141 -6.27 7.42 4.32
CA ALA A 141 -6.31 6.21 5.12
C ALA A 141 -7.65 6.05 5.86
N ARG A 142 -8.19 7.15 6.42
CA ARG A 142 -9.52 7.16 7.02
C ARG A 142 -10.61 6.80 6.00
N GLU A 143 -10.55 7.34 4.80
CA GLU A 143 -11.52 7.00 3.75
C GLU A 143 -11.38 5.54 3.29
N CYS A 144 -10.17 5.00 3.21
CA CYS A 144 -9.94 3.57 2.99
C CYS A 144 -10.60 2.71 4.08
N PHE A 145 -10.49 3.10 5.36
CA PHE A 145 -11.18 2.42 6.47
C PHE A 145 -12.71 2.48 6.32
N ASN A 146 -13.26 3.64 5.97
CA ASN A 146 -14.71 3.82 5.79
C ASN A 146 -15.26 2.93 4.66
N ILE A 147 -14.54 2.88 3.53
CA ILE A 147 -14.85 2.05 2.35
C ILE A 147 -14.64 0.54 2.64
N GLY A 148 -13.92 0.19 3.71
CA GLY A 148 -13.54 -1.21 3.99
C GLY A 148 -12.36 -1.71 3.15
N ASN A 149 -11.59 -0.80 2.55
CA ASN A 149 -10.34 -1.11 1.89
C ASN A 149 -9.18 -1.11 2.90
N PHE A 150 -9.07 -2.21 3.63
CA PHE A 150 -8.04 -2.32 4.66
C PHE A 150 -6.63 -2.57 4.11
N ASN A 151 -6.49 -3.04 2.88
CA ASN A 151 -5.18 -3.28 2.27
C ASN A 151 -4.46 -1.95 1.99
N SER A 152 -5.13 -1.01 1.30
CA SER A 152 -4.59 0.33 1.11
C SER A 152 -4.41 1.10 2.41
N LEU A 153 -5.32 0.94 3.39
CA LEU A 153 -5.16 1.52 4.73
C LEU A 153 -3.83 1.05 5.36
N MET A 154 -3.60 -0.27 5.38
CA MET A 154 -2.37 -0.84 5.94
C MET A 154 -1.14 -0.32 5.18
N ALA A 155 -1.17 -0.30 3.85
CA ALA A 155 -0.06 0.19 3.03
C ALA A 155 0.29 1.65 3.33
N ILE A 156 -0.71 2.50 3.50
CA ILE A 156 -0.51 3.91 3.83
C ILE A 156 0.11 4.07 5.23
N ILE A 157 -0.38 3.32 6.23
CA ILE A 157 0.20 3.32 7.59
C ILE A 157 1.64 2.81 7.55
N SER A 158 1.89 1.68 6.87
CA SER A 158 3.23 1.11 6.72
C SER A 158 4.20 2.10 6.07
N GLY A 159 3.77 2.81 5.02
CA GLY A 159 4.56 3.87 4.37
C GLY A 159 4.92 5.03 5.31
N MET A 160 3.99 5.44 6.18
CA MET A 160 4.25 6.48 7.20
C MET A 160 5.17 6.01 8.33
N ASN A 161 5.17 4.72 8.64
CA ASN A 161 6.01 4.13 9.69
C ASN A 161 7.43 3.79 9.23
N MET A 162 7.71 3.83 7.92
CA MET A 162 9.07 3.67 7.40
C MET A 162 10.03 4.70 8.00
N SER A 163 11.26 4.25 8.32
CA SER A 163 12.36 5.06 8.87
C SER A 163 12.50 6.48 8.25
N PRO A 164 12.54 6.66 6.91
CA PRO A 164 12.64 8.00 6.31
C PRO A 164 11.55 8.98 6.73
N VAL A 165 10.34 8.51 7.06
CA VAL A 165 9.20 9.33 7.47
C VAL A 165 9.11 9.44 8.99
N SER A 166 9.17 8.32 9.72
CA SER A 166 8.99 8.27 11.19
C SER A 166 10.07 9.04 11.96
N ARG A 167 11.26 9.24 11.36
CA ARG A 167 12.35 10.05 11.92
C ARG A 167 12.16 11.57 11.78
N LEU A 168 11.18 12.04 11.00
CA LEU A 168 10.97 13.48 10.72
C LEU A 168 10.29 14.22 11.89
N LYS A 169 10.87 14.19 13.10
CA LYS A 169 10.24 14.69 14.34
C LYS A 169 9.73 16.13 14.24
N LYS A 170 10.48 17.02 13.59
CA LYS A 170 10.10 18.43 13.36
C LYS A 170 8.93 18.62 12.38
N THR A 171 8.65 17.63 11.55
CA THR A 171 7.48 17.61 10.66
C THR A 171 6.28 17.07 11.44
N TRP A 172 6.44 15.95 12.13
CA TRP A 172 5.40 15.32 12.96
C TRP A 172 4.86 16.24 14.06
N SER A 173 5.69 17.12 14.62
CA SER A 173 5.25 18.13 15.59
C SER A 173 4.26 19.17 15.02
N LYS A 174 4.03 19.18 13.71
CA LYS A 174 3.05 20.05 13.03
C LYS A 174 1.80 19.32 12.56
N VAL A 175 1.76 17.99 12.70
CA VAL A 175 0.68 17.14 12.22
C VAL A 175 -0.27 16.88 13.37
N LYS A 176 -1.59 16.91 13.11
CA LYS A 176 -2.60 16.44 14.06
C LYS A 176 -2.61 14.90 14.12
N THR A 177 -1.78 14.32 14.98
CA THR A 177 -1.53 12.86 15.03
C THR A 177 -2.65 12.04 15.64
N ALA A 178 -3.65 12.65 16.30
CA ALA A 178 -4.74 11.91 16.95
C ALA A 178 -5.49 10.96 15.99
N LYS A 179 -5.81 11.42 14.77
CA LYS A 179 -6.45 10.58 13.75
C LYS A 179 -5.55 9.42 13.31
N PHE A 180 -4.24 9.67 13.18
CA PHE A 180 -3.27 8.67 12.78
C PHE A 180 -3.17 7.54 13.83
N PHE A 181 -3.05 7.88 15.11
CA PHE A 181 -2.98 6.88 16.18
C PHE A 181 -4.25 6.02 16.29
N ILE A 182 -5.43 6.59 16.03
CA ILE A 182 -6.67 5.81 15.97
C ILE A 182 -6.58 4.77 14.84
N LEU A 183 -6.10 5.17 13.66
CA LEU A 183 -5.96 4.26 12.52
C LEU A 183 -4.89 3.20 12.76
N GLU A 184 -3.75 3.55 13.36
CA GLU A 184 -2.72 2.59 13.78
C GLU A 184 -3.29 1.56 14.76
N HIS A 185 -4.06 2.00 15.76
CA HIS A 185 -4.68 1.10 16.72
C HIS A 185 -5.66 0.11 16.07
N GLN A 186 -6.37 0.52 15.02
CA GLN A 186 -7.23 -0.38 14.25
C GLN A 186 -6.44 -1.46 13.51
N MET A 187 -5.17 -1.21 13.17
CA MET A 187 -4.30 -2.12 12.43
C MET A 187 -3.26 -2.83 13.32
N ASP A 188 -3.42 -2.72 14.64
CA ASP A 188 -2.48 -3.25 15.61
C ASP A 188 -2.38 -4.79 15.56
N PRO A 189 -1.16 -5.37 15.60
CA PRO A 189 -0.95 -6.82 15.52
C PRO A 189 -1.32 -7.60 16.78
N THR A 190 -1.50 -6.92 17.91
CA THR A 190 -1.77 -7.54 19.21
C THR A 190 -3.06 -8.37 19.17
N GLY A 191 -3.04 -9.49 19.89
CA GLY A 191 -4.18 -10.39 19.95
C GLY A 191 -4.53 -11.00 18.60
N ASN A 192 -3.51 -11.29 17.75
CA ASN A 192 -3.69 -11.81 16.40
C ASN A 192 -4.58 -10.88 15.55
N PHE A 193 -4.21 -9.60 15.51
CA PHE A 193 -4.93 -8.57 14.75
C PHE A 193 -6.39 -8.40 15.20
N TYR A 194 -6.67 -8.46 16.51
CA TYR A 194 -8.04 -8.49 17.04
C TYR A 194 -8.90 -7.32 16.54
N ASN A 195 -8.37 -6.09 16.63
CA ASN A 195 -9.05 -4.88 16.21
C ASN A 195 -9.34 -4.89 14.70
N TYR A 196 -8.31 -5.18 13.91
CA TYR A 196 -8.40 -5.31 12.47
C TYR A 196 -9.46 -6.33 12.04
N ARG A 197 -9.43 -7.55 12.62
CA ARG A 197 -10.40 -8.61 12.35
C ARG A 197 -11.83 -8.18 12.69
N THR A 198 -12.00 -7.43 13.77
CA THR A 198 -13.32 -6.92 14.20
C THR A 198 -13.83 -5.84 13.24
N ALA A 199 -12.99 -4.88 12.87
CA ALA A 199 -13.32 -3.85 11.89
C ALA A 199 -13.66 -4.47 10.52
N LEU A 200 -12.90 -5.47 10.08
CA LEU A 200 -13.11 -6.20 8.84
C LEU A 200 -14.48 -6.91 8.82
N ARG A 201 -14.84 -7.62 9.90
CA ARG A 201 -16.17 -8.24 10.06
C ARG A 201 -17.28 -7.19 10.01
N GLY A 202 -17.09 -6.05 10.68
CA GLY A 202 -18.06 -4.96 10.66
C GLY A 202 -18.27 -4.38 9.25
N ALA A 203 -17.19 -4.20 8.48
CA ALA A 203 -17.27 -3.75 7.09
C ALA A 203 -17.98 -4.77 6.18
N ALA A 204 -17.66 -6.06 6.33
CA ALA A 204 -18.33 -7.13 5.60
C ALA A 204 -19.83 -7.21 5.94
N HIS A 205 -20.23 -6.93 7.18
CA HIS A 205 -21.64 -6.88 7.54
C HIS A 205 -22.37 -5.71 6.87
N ARG A 206 -21.81 -4.48 6.94
CA ARG A 206 -22.38 -3.29 6.27
C ARG A 206 -22.56 -3.49 4.77
N SER A 207 -21.61 -4.19 4.16
CA SER A 207 -21.64 -4.62 2.76
C SER A 207 -22.85 -5.48 2.42
N LEU A 208 -23.15 -6.46 3.28
CA LEU A 208 -24.24 -7.41 3.06
C LEU A 208 -25.62 -6.79 3.30
N THR A 209 -25.71 -5.84 4.23
CA THR A 209 -26.96 -5.14 4.59
C THR A 209 -27.21 -3.87 3.79
N ALA A 210 -26.35 -3.56 2.82
CA ALA A 210 -26.48 -2.42 1.92
C ALA A 210 -27.68 -2.59 0.96
N HIS A 211 -28.66 -1.69 1.04
CA HIS A 211 -29.86 -1.72 0.21
C HIS A 211 -29.73 -0.87 -1.07
N SER A 212 -28.77 0.06 -1.14
CA SER A 212 -28.49 0.89 -2.32
C SER A 212 -27.22 0.49 -3.10
N ASN A 213 -27.22 0.66 -4.43
CA ASN A 213 -26.04 0.41 -5.28
C ASN A 213 -24.81 1.26 -4.89
N ARG A 214 -25.03 2.45 -4.31
CA ARG A 214 -23.96 3.30 -3.77
C ARG A 214 -23.31 2.72 -2.52
N GLU A 215 -24.09 2.03 -1.69
CA GLU A 215 -23.63 1.34 -0.48
C GLU A 215 -22.98 0.00 -0.83
N LYS A 216 -23.46 -0.68 -1.89
CA LYS A 216 -22.86 -1.91 -2.41
C LYS A 216 -21.48 -1.70 -3.02
N LEU A 217 -21.14 -0.54 -3.58
CA LEU A 217 -19.76 -0.26 -4.03
C LEU A 217 -18.80 -0.04 -2.85
N LEU A 218 -19.30 0.48 -1.73
CA LEU A 218 -18.58 0.64 -0.45
C LEU A 218 -18.49 -0.68 0.34
N GLY A 219 -19.07 -1.76 -0.17
CA GLY A 219 -19.12 -3.06 0.49
C GLY A 219 -18.82 -4.28 -0.39
N GLY A 220 -18.91 -4.14 -1.70
CA GLY A 220 -18.89 -5.25 -2.68
C GLY A 220 -17.53 -5.94 -2.82
N GLY A 221 -16.46 -5.30 -2.33
CA GLY A 221 -15.15 -5.93 -2.18
C GLY A 221 -15.09 -7.00 -1.08
N GLY A 222 -16.09 -7.07 -0.20
CA GLY A 222 -16.06 -7.85 1.04
C GLY A 222 -15.86 -9.37 0.89
N ARG A 223 -16.21 -9.97 -0.25
CA ARG A 223 -16.00 -11.42 -0.46
C ARG A 223 -14.57 -11.80 -0.85
N HIS A 224 -13.83 -10.91 -1.51
CA HIS A 224 -12.44 -11.18 -1.94
C HIS A 224 -11.41 -10.42 -1.10
N ALA A 225 -11.75 -9.24 -0.55
CA ALA A 225 -10.85 -8.45 0.28
C ALA A 225 -10.63 -9.05 1.70
N CYS A 226 -11.61 -9.79 2.23
CA CYS A 226 -11.48 -10.40 3.56
C CYS A 226 -10.47 -11.57 3.59
N THR A 227 -10.28 -12.28 2.48
CA THR A 227 -9.43 -13.48 2.43
C THR A 227 -7.94 -13.14 2.36
N VAL A 228 -7.58 -11.98 1.79
CA VAL A 228 -6.16 -11.60 1.56
C VAL A 228 -5.59 -10.77 2.71
N GLY A 229 -6.39 -9.91 3.34
CA GLY A 229 -5.91 -9.03 4.40
C GLY A 229 -5.62 -9.72 5.75
N LEU A 230 -6.21 -10.89 5.98
CA LEU A 230 -6.08 -11.67 7.22
C LEU A 230 -4.74 -12.42 7.36
N PHE A 231 -4.03 -12.66 6.26
CA PHE A 231 -2.77 -13.43 6.25
C PHE A 231 -1.53 -12.56 6.08
N TRP A 232 -1.67 -11.41 5.40
CA TRP A 232 -0.53 -10.56 5.02
C TRP A 232 0.13 -9.85 6.22
N VAL A 233 -0.65 -9.52 7.25
CA VAL A 233 -0.13 -8.79 8.42
C VAL A 233 0.79 -9.63 9.32
N SER A 234 0.73 -10.97 9.22
CA SER A 234 1.66 -11.88 9.91
C SER A 234 2.97 -12.14 9.17
N SER A 235 3.12 -11.75 7.89
CA SER A 235 4.27 -12.16 7.07
C SER A 235 5.07 -11.02 6.42
N CYS A 236 4.61 -9.77 6.49
CA CYS A 236 5.25 -8.65 5.78
C CYS A 236 5.50 -7.38 6.61
N VAL A 237 5.18 -7.39 7.91
CA VAL A 237 5.68 -6.38 8.86
C VAL A 237 6.82 -7.04 9.63
N PRO A 238 8.06 -6.51 9.58
CA PRO A 238 9.18 -7.06 10.33
C PRO A 238 8.95 -7.01 11.85
#